data_AF-M5JKW4-F1
#
_entry.id   AF-M5JKW4-F1
#
_cell.length_a   1.000
_cell.length_b   1.000
_cell.length_c   1.000
_cell.angle_alpha   90.00
_cell.angle_beta   90.00
_cell.angle_gamma   90.00
#
_symmetry.space_group_name_H-M   'P 1'
#
loop_
_entity.id
_entity.type
_entity.pdbx_description
1 polymer ?
#
loop_
_entity_poly.entity_id
_entity_poly.type
_entity_poly.pdbx_seq_one_letter_code
_entity_poly.pdbx_strand_id
1 'polypeptide(L)' 'MLKKPAAEQTALEMVTLDQLVPKDHLLRKIDAVIDFSFIHDRVAGLYCADNGRPPLDPTLMF' A
#
# COMPACT_ATOMS: atom_id res chain seq x y z
N MET A 1 -9.40 -27.73 -23.28
CA MET A 1 -9.69 -26.52 -24.10
C MET A 1 -8.36 -25.88 -24.49
N LEU A 2 -8.15 -25.57 -25.77
CA LEU A 2 -6.93 -24.91 -26.24
C LEU A 2 -6.95 -23.43 -25.80
N LYS A 3 -5.97 -23.01 -24.99
CA LYS A 3 -5.77 -21.60 -24.65
C LYS A 3 -5.30 -20.86 -25.90
N LYS A 4 -5.97 -19.76 -26.25
CA LYS A 4 -5.45 -18.83 -27.25
C LYS A 4 -4.13 -18.23 -26.76
N PRO A 5 -3.13 -18.06 -27.63
CA PRO A 5 -1.88 -17.41 -27.24
C PRO A 5 -2.19 -15.99 -26.76
N ALA A 6 -1.75 -15.65 -25.56
CA ALA A 6 -1.78 -14.29 -25.03
C ALA A 6 -0.64 -13.49 -25.69
N ALA A 7 -0.79 -12.16 -25.76
CA ALA A 7 0.29 -11.30 -26.23
C ALA A 7 1.53 -11.48 -25.34
N GLU A 8 2.71 -11.62 -25.96
CA GLU A 8 3.97 -11.67 -25.21
C GLU A 8 4.30 -10.29 -24.63
N GLN A 9 4.59 -10.27 -23.32
CA GLN A 9 5.14 -9.10 -22.66
C GLN A 9 6.51 -8.78 -23.26
N THR A 10 6.60 -7.71 -24.04
CA THR A 10 7.80 -7.32 -24.80
C THR A 10 8.57 -6.16 -24.18
N ALA A 11 8.05 -5.56 -23.10
CA ALA A 11 8.64 -4.41 -22.42
C ALA A 11 8.51 -4.52 -20.89
N LEU A 12 9.47 -3.91 -20.19
CA LEU A 12 9.41 -3.70 -18.75
C LEU A 12 8.65 -2.41 -18.46
N GLU A 13 7.68 -2.48 -17.54
CA GLU A 13 6.96 -1.31 -17.04
C GLU A 13 7.22 -1.17 -15.54
N MET A 14 7.63 0.02 -15.11
CA MET A 14 7.81 0.33 -13.69
C MET A 14 6.64 1.20 -13.24
N VAL A 15 5.78 0.61 -12.40
CA VAL A 15 4.66 1.29 -11.76
C VAL A 15 4.82 1.23 -10.25
N THR A 16 4.47 2.31 -9.57
CA THR A 16 4.32 2.31 -8.11
C THR A 16 2.93 1.83 -7.73
N LEU A 17 2.76 1.30 -6.52
CA LEU A 17 1.42 0.94 -6.03
C LEU A 17 0.48 2.15 -6.02
N ASP A 18 0.98 3.34 -5.66
CA ASP A 18 0.19 4.58 -5.69
C ASP A 18 -0.36 4.87 -7.09
N GLN A 19 0.46 4.72 -8.14
CA GLN A 19 0.04 4.95 -9.53
C GLN A 19 -1.07 4.00 -9.99
N LEU A 20 -1.20 2.81 -9.38
CA LEU A 20 -2.25 1.85 -9.70
C LEU A 20 -3.58 2.17 -8.99
N VAL A 21 -3.56 3.04 -7.97
CA VAL A 21 -4.77 3.43 -7.22
C VAL A 21 -5.44 4.63 -7.90
N PRO A 22 -6.72 4.53 -8.31
CA PRO A 22 -7.45 5.63 -8.93
C PRO A 22 -7.40 6.93 -8.11
N LYS A 23 -7.36 8.08 -8.78
CA LYS A 23 -7.31 9.39 -8.11
C LYS A 23 -8.55 9.68 -7.27
N ASP A 24 -9.70 9.15 -7.66
CA ASP A 24 -10.97 9.37 -6.94
C ASP A 24 -11.26 8.32 -5.85
N HIS A 25 -10.29 7.42 -5.60
CA HIS A 25 -10.44 6.31 -4.69
C HIS A 25 -10.79 6.78 -3.28
N LEU A 26 -11.67 6.04 -2.60
CA LEU A 26 -12.19 6.40 -1.28
C LEU A 26 -11.07 6.64 -0.25
N LEU A 27 -10.06 5.77 -0.21
CA LEU A 27 -8.96 5.91 0.76
C LEU A 27 -8.18 7.22 0.59
N ARG A 28 -7.94 7.67 -0.66
CA ARG A 28 -7.30 8.98 -0.91
C ARG A 28 -8.15 10.15 -0.40
N LYS A 29 -9.48 10.04 -0.49
CA LYS A 29 -10.40 11.05 0.04
C LYS A 29 -10.41 11.07 1.56
N ILE A 30 -10.26 9.90 2.20
CA ILE A 30 -10.19 9.76 3.65
C ILE A 30 -8.86 10.29 4.17
N ASP A 31 -7.73 9.89 3.55
CA ASP A 31 -6.39 10.37 3.90
C ASP A 31 -6.28 11.90 3.80
N ALA A 32 -6.91 12.50 2.79
CA ALA A 32 -6.93 13.95 2.62
C ALA A 32 -7.65 14.73 3.74
N VAL A 33 -8.45 14.07 4.59
CA VAL A 33 -9.26 14.74 5.62
C VAL A 33 -9.05 14.23 7.04
N ILE A 34 -8.32 13.12 7.22
CA ILE A 34 -8.04 12.53 8.52
C ILE A 34 -6.52 12.45 8.71
N ASP A 35 -6.01 13.07 9.76
CA ASP A 35 -4.63 12.83 10.20
C ASP A 35 -4.57 11.51 10.98
N PHE A 36 -3.94 10.49 10.39
CA PHE A 36 -3.78 9.16 10.98
C PHE A 36 -2.56 9.01 11.89
N SER A 37 -1.80 10.07 12.15
CA SER A 37 -0.60 10.04 13.00
C SER A 37 -0.86 9.43 14.39
N PHE A 38 -2.06 9.63 14.95
CA PHE A 38 -2.48 9.07 16.24
C PHE A 38 -2.41 7.53 16.32
N ILE A 39 -2.46 6.82 15.19
CA ILE A 39 -2.39 5.35 15.16
C ILE A 39 -1.05 4.88 15.70
N HIS A 40 0.05 5.58 15.38
CA HIS A 40 1.40 5.20 15.80
C HIS A 40 1.50 5.12 17.32
N ASP A 41 1.05 6.16 18.03
CA ASP A 41 1.05 6.18 19.49
C ASP A 41 0.16 5.08 20.08
N ARG A 42 -0.95 4.78 19.42
CA ARG A 42 -1.92 3.77 19.90
C ARG A 42 -1.38 2.35 19.78
N VAL A 43 -0.60 2.07 18.74
CA VAL A 43 -0.12 0.71 18.44
C VAL A 43 1.33 0.50 18.84
N ALA A 44 2.09 1.54 19.20
CA ALA A 44 3.52 1.44 19.53
C ALA A 44 3.85 0.29 20.50
N GLY A 45 3.06 0.11 21.55
CA GLY A 45 3.25 -0.95 22.54
C GLY A 45 2.97 -2.37 22.05
N LEU A 46 2.39 -2.53 20.85
CA LEU A 46 2.17 -3.83 20.21
C LEU A 46 3.37 -4.28 19.36
N TYR A 47 4.33 -3.38 19.13
CA TYR A 47 5.54 -3.65 18.36
C TYR A 47 6.76 -3.73 19.27
N CYS A 48 7.71 -4.58 18.87
CA CYS A 48 9.03 -4.61 19.50
C CYS A 48 9.92 -3.53 18.89
N ALA A 49 10.60 -2.75 19.73
CA ALA A 49 11.40 -1.61 19.28
C ALA A 49 12.75 -2.02 18.66
N ASP A 50 13.31 -3.16 19.09
CA ASP A 50 14.70 -3.51 18.87
C ASP A 50 14.92 -4.96 18.41
N ASN A 51 13.84 -5.72 18.18
CA ASN A 51 13.94 -7.12 17.76
C ASN A 51 12.87 -7.51 16.73
N GLY A 52 13.23 -8.45 15.85
CA GLY A 52 12.36 -9.02 14.84
C GLY A 52 12.39 -8.31 13.50
N ARG A 53 11.42 -8.67 12.64
CA ARG A 53 11.27 -8.06 11.31
C ARG A 53 10.64 -6.66 11.47
N PRO A 54 11.22 -5.62 10.83
CA PRO A 54 10.59 -4.31 10.82
C PRO A 54 9.13 -4.39 10.36
N PRO A 55 8.20 -3.77 11.09
CA PRO A 55 6.80 -3.78 10.70
C PRO A 55 6.60 -2.93 9.43
N LEU A 56 5.52 -3.22 8.69
CA LEU A 56 5.01 -2.24 7.74
C LEU A 56 4.42 -1.06 8.53
N ASP A 57 4.51 0.12 7.94
CA ASP A 57 3.91 1.33 8.51
C ASP A 57 2.40 1.08 8.75
N PRO A 58 1.88 1.31 9.96
CA PRO A 58 0.47 1.08 10.29
C PRO A 58 -0.49 1.99 9.51
N THR A 59 0.02 3.04 8.87
CA THR A 59 -0.72 3.99 8.03
C THR A 59 -0.49 3.81 6.53
N LEU A 60 0.25 2.77 6.09
CA LEU A 60 0.61 2.53 4.68
C LEU A 60 -0.54 2.61 3.65
N MET A 61 -1.77 2.32 4.06
CA MET A 61 -2.95 2.29 3.19
C MET A 61 -3.62 3.66 2.98
N PHE A 62 -3.19 4.66 3.73
CA PHE A 62 -3.75 6.01 3.72
C PHE A 62 -2.76 6.94 3.00
#